data_AF-A0A416I484-F1
#
_entry.id   AF-A0A416I484-F1
#
_cell.length_a   1.000
_cell.length_b   1.000
_cell.length_c   1.000
_cell.angle_alpha   90.00
_cell.angle_beta   90.00
_cell.angle_gamma   90.00
#
_symmetry.space_group_name_H-M   'P 1'
#
loop_
_entity.id
_entity.type
_entity.pdbx_description
1 polymer ?
#
loop_
_entity_poly.entity_id
_entity_poly.type
_entity_poly.pdbx_seq_one_letter_code
_entity_poly.pdbx_strand_id
1 'polypeptide(L)' 'MDEMKISSKFTRMLLSKLAKGVLHKKLGYNVDIQLNELNASISDEKAHVHVSIDADMSKEELMIILKKIGLN' A
#
# COMPACT_ATOMS: atom_id res chain seq x y z
N MET A 1 19.60 -2.15 -17.70
CA MET A 1 18.99 -1.81 -16.39
C MET A 1 17.71 -1.07 -16.69
N ASP A 2 16.58 -1.75 -16.62
CA ASP A 2 15.28 -1.19 -16.96
C ASP A 2 14.65 -0.62 -15.68
N GLU A 3 14.76 0.69 -15.49
CA GLU A 3 14.05 1.39 -14.42
C GLU A 3 12.60 1.66 -14.85
N MET A 4 11.64 0.95 -14.25
CA MET A 4 10.23 1.30 -14.39
C MET A 4 9.80 2.26 -13.27
N LYS A 5 10.15 3.54 -13.40
CA LYS A 5 9.60 4.59 -12.54
C LYS A 5 8.10 4.75 -12.82
N ILE A 6 7.27 4.25 -11.91
CA ILE A 6 5.84 4.61 -11.88
C ILE A 6 5.72 6.03 -11.30
N SER A 7 6.08 7.03 -12.11
CA SER A 7 6.16 8.45 -11.73
C SER A 7 4.90 9.25 -12.08
N SER A 8 4.04 8.70 -12.94
CA SER A 8 2.82 9.39 -13.35
C SER A 8 1.84 9.51 -12.18
N LYS A 9 1.41 10.75 -11.90
CA LYS A 9 0.34 11.05 -10.93
C LYS A 9 -0.91 10.20 -11.18
N PHE A 10 -1.21 9.90 -12.44
CA PHE A 10 -2.33 9.05 -12.83
C PHE A 10 -2.13 7.60 -12.36
N THR A 11 -0.95 7.03 -12.56
CA THR A 11 -0.67 5.65 -12.14
C THR A 11 -0.62 5.53 -10.62
N ARG A 12 -0.05 6.51 -9.92
CA ARG A 12 -0.13 6.60 -8.44
C ARG A 12 -1.57 6.64 -7.94
N MET A 13 -2.44 7.43 -8.60
CA MET A 13 -3.86 7.53 -8.27
C MET A 13 -4.64 6.23 -8.55
N LEU A 14 -4.28 5.51 -9.61
CA LEU A 14 -4.90 4.22 -9.93
C LEU A 14 -4.51 3.17 -8.87
N LEU A 15 -3.23 3.14 -8.51
CA LEU A 15 -2.69 2.24 -7.50
C LEU A 15 -3.22 2.54 -6.10
N SER A 16 -3.39 3.81 -5.74
CA SER A 16 -4.00 4.18 -4.45
C SER A 16 -5.46 3.71 -4.37
N LYS A 17 -6.24 3.86 -5.45
CA LYS A 17 -7.61 3.33 -5.52
C LYS A 17 -7.66 1.80 -5.42
N LEU A 18 -6.74 1.11 -6.09
CA LEU A 18 -6.64 -0.36 -6.00
C LEU A 18 -6.24 -0.80 -4.59
N ALA A 19 -5.24 -0.17 -3.98
CA ALA A 19 -4.80 -0.46 -2.62
C ALA A 19 -5.92 -0.23 -1.60
N LYS A 20 -6.63 0.90 -1.69
CA LYS A 20 -7.80 1.22 -0.85
C LYS A 20 -8.89 0.17 -1.00
N GLY A 21 -9.19 -0.26 -2.24
CA GLY A 21 -10.16 -1.33 -2.51
C GLY A 21 -9.76 -2.69 -1.93
N VAL A 22 -8.49 -3.08 -2.07
CA VAL A 22 -7.97 -4.34 -1.52
C VAL A 22 -7.97 -4.33 0.01
N LEU A 23 -7.56 -3.22 0.62
CA LEU A 23 -7.54 -3.06 2.07
C LEU A 23 -8.96 -3.03 2.66
N HIS A 24 -9.90 -2.32 2.03
CA HIS A 24 -11.31 -2.38 2.40
C HIS A 24 -11.87 -3.81 2.34
N LYS A 25 -11.56 -4.56 1.26
CA LYS A 25 -12.03 -5.94 1.08
C LYS A 25 -11.41 -6.93 2.09
N LYS A 26 -10.14 -6.77 2.46
CA LYS A 26 -9.44 -7.65 3.41
C LYS A 26 -9.74 -7.32 4.87
N LEU A 27 -9.80 -6.03 5.18
CA LEU A 27 -9.89 -5.57 6.57
C LEU A 27 -11.34 -5.39 6.99
N GLY A 28 -12.24 -5.03 6.05
CA GLY A 28 -13.65 -4.76 6.32
C GLY A 28 -13.90 -3.37 6.92
N TYR A 29 -12.88 -2.53 6.95
CA TYR A 29 -12.91 -1.20 7.57
C TYR A 29 -12.68 -0.12 6.52
N ASN A 30 -13.32 1.02 6.74
CA ASN A 30 -13.24 2.19 5.87
C ASN A 30 -12.03 3.03 6.29
N VAL A 31 -10.84 2.43 6.16
CA VAL A 31 -9.57 3.09 6.46
C VAL A 31 -9.27 4.08 5.36
N ASP A 32 -9.02 5.34 5.72
CA ASP A 32 -8.51 6.28 4.74
C ASP A 32 -7.03 6.03 4.52
N ILE A 33 -6.70 5.59 3.31
CA ILE A 33 -5.36 5.12 2.95
C ILE A 33 -4.87 5.99 1.81
N GLN A 34 -3.77 6.68 2.07
CA GLN A 34 -3.10 7.51 1.10
C GLN A 34 -1.79 6.85 0.68
N LEU A 35 -1.68 6.52 -0.61
CA LEU A 35 -0.44 6.04 -1.19
C LEU A 35 0.39 7.24 -1.64
N ASN A 36 1.50 7.48 -0.95
CA ASN A 36 2.37 8.61 -1.21
C ASN A 36 3.38 8.30 -2.32
N GLU A 37 3.94 7.09 -2.28
CA GLU A 37 4.97 6.67 -3.21
C GLU A 37 4.92 5.16 -3.47
N LEU A 38 5.12 4.78 -4.74
CA LEU A 38 5.41 3.41 -5.15
C LEU A 38 6.56 3.48 -6.15
N ASN A 39 7.71 2.93 -5.78
CA ASN A 39 8.85 2.76 -6.66
C ASN A 39 9.13 1.26 -6.81
N ALA A 40 9.18 0.79 -8.05
CA ALA A 40 9.62 -0.56 -8.36
C ALA A 40 10.78 -0.47 -9.35
N SER A 41 11.92 -1.03 -9.00
CA SER A 41 13.04 -1.20 -9.91
C SER A 41 13.37 -2.68 -10.04
N ILE A 42 13.69 -3.11 -11.26
CA ILE A 42 14.07 -4.47 -11.55
C ILE A 42 15.52 -4.41 -12.02
N SER A 43 16.41 -5.08 -11.29
CA SER A 43 17.76 -5.38 -11.74
C SER A 43 17.82 -6.80 -12.28
N ASP A 44 18.94 -7.16 -12.90
CA ASP A 44 19.12 -8.47 -13.53
C ASP A 44 18.99 -9.66 -12.56
N GLU A 45 19.06 -9.41 -11.24
CA GLU A 45 18.94 -10.46 -10.21
C GLU A 45 17.74 -10.28 -9.27
N LYS A 46 17.24 -9.06 -9.07
CA LYS A 46 16.26 -8.77 -8.01
C LYS A 46 15.30 -7.65 -8.39
N ALA A 47 14.04 -7.81 -7.99
CA ALA A 47 13.07 -6.73 -7.95
C ALA A 47 13.13 -6.03 -6.59
N HIS A 48 13.30 -4.70 -6.61
CA HIS A 48 13.20 -3.83 -5.44
C HIS A 48 11.88 -3.06 -5.51
N VAL A 49 11.04 -3.21 -4.48
CA VAL A 49 9.76 -2.49 -4.39
C VAL A 49 9.74 -1.68 -3.10
N HIS A 50 9.55 -0.38 -3.23
CA HIS A 50 9.35 0.55 -2.13
C HIS A 50 7.93 1.12 -2.21
N VAL A 51 7.18 1.00 -1.12
CA VAL A 51 5.83 1.55 -0.98
C VAL A 51 5.77 2.42 0.26
N SER A 52 5.26 3.64 0.12
CA SER A 52 4.98 4.56 1.21
C SER A 52 3.47 4.79 1.30
N ILE A 53 2.89 4.46 2.46
CA ILE A 53 1.45 4.51 2.71
C ILE A 53 1.22 5.18 4.06
N ASP A 54 0.37 6.19 4.08
CA ASP A 54 -0.22 6.73 5.31
C ASP A 54 -1.66 6.20 5.44
N ALA A 55 -2.04 5.87 6.67
CA ALA A 55 -3.39 5.45 6.99
C ALA A 55 -3.85 6.11 8.30
N ASP A 56 -5.05 6.66 8.29
CA ASP A 56 -5.72 7.16 9.49
C ASP A 56 -6.83 6.19 9.89
N MET A 57 -6.81 5.76 11.15
CA MET A 57 -7.75 4.79 11.72
C MET A 57 -7.83 4.88 13.24
N SER A 58 -8.91 4.35 13.80
CA SER A 58 -9.06 4.23 15.25
C SER A 58 -8.07 3.23 15.85
N LYS A 59 -7.84 3.37 17.16
CA LYS A 59 -7.02 2.42 17.93
C LYS A 59 -7.62 1.01 17.88
N GLU A 60 -8.95 0.91 17.91
CA GLU A 60 -9.68 -0.36 17.85
C GLU A 60 -9.45 -1.08 16.52
N GLU A 61 -9.51 -0.35 15.40
CA GLU A 61 -9.24 -0.88 14.06
C GLU A 61 -7.78 -1.35 13.94
N LEU A 62 -6.82 -0.56 14.46
CA LEU A 62 -5.42 -0.96 14.50
C LEU A 62 -5.22 -2.27 15.29
N MET A 63 -5.84 -2.39 16.46
CA MET A 63 -5.73 -3.60 17.29
C MET A 63 -6.32 -4.85 16.61
N ILE A 64 -7.40 -4.70 15.84
CA ILE A 64 -8.00 -5.80 15.07
C ILE A 64 -7.05 -6.24 13.94
N ILE A 65 -6.42 -5.29 13.25
CA ILE A 65 -5.42 -5.59 12.21
C ILE A 65 -4.25 -6.34 12.82
N LEU A 66 -3.68 -5.85 13.93
CA LEU A 66 -2.56 -6.48 14.61
C LEU A 66 -2.87 -7.92 15.05
N LYS A 67 -4.07 -8.17 15.58
CA LYS A 67 -4.54 -9.53 15.90
C LYS A 67 -4.63 -10.42 14.66
N LYS A 68 -5.19 -9.91 13.55
CA LYS A 68 -5.35 -10.68 12.30
C LYS A 68 -4.02 -11.11 11.68
N ILE A 69 -2.96 -10.33 11.89
CA ILE A 69 -1.61 -10.65 11.39
C ILE A 69 -0.73 -11.36 12.42
N GLY A 70 -1.28 -11.71 13.59
CA GLY A 70 -0.58 -12.49 14.62
C GLY A 70 0.47 -11.73 15.42
N LEU A 71 0.34 -10.40 15.53
CA LEU A 71 1.27 -9.54 16.26
C LEU A 71 0.71 -9.05 17.62
N ASN A 72 -0.16 -9.83 18.26
CA ASN A 72 -0.78 -9.50 19.57
C ASN A 72 -0.85 -10.72 20.48
#